data_AF-A0A5J4LDC4-F1
#
_entry.id   AF-A0A5J4LDC4-F1
#
_cell.length_a   1.000
_cell.length_b   1.000
_cell.length_c   1.000
_cell.angle_alpha   90.00
_cell.angle_beta   90.00
_cell.angle_gamma   90.00
#
_symmetry.space_group_name_H-M   'P 1'
#
loop_
_entity.id
_entity.type
_entity.pdbx_description
1 polymer ?
#
loop_
_entity_poly.entity_id
_entity_poly.type
_entity_poly.pdbx_seq_one_letter_code
_entity_poly.pdbx_strand_id
1 'polypeptide(L)'
;MHGEIGSVEEGFADADLVHEDTFRTQRVQHASLETHGALAWFEENGDGGERIVVRSSTQVPFLTRRALRDRVWLALEEHRAAGGVPGRPTGRHPSREGSV
;
A
#
# COMPACT_ATOMS: atom_id res chain seq x y z
N MET A 1 22.21 5.41 8.41
CA MET A 1 22.99 6.26 9.33
C MET A 1 23.11 5.48 10.61
N HIS A 2 24.28 4.93 10.92
CA HIS A 2 24.55 4.39 12.25
C HIS A 2 25.13 5.54 13.05
N GLY A 3 24.34 6.06 13.99
CA GLY A 3 24.81 7.04 14.96
C GLY A 3 25.10 6.28 16.24
N GLU A 4 26.37 6.18 16.60
CA GLU A 4 26.80 5.76 17.93
C GLU A 4 26.97 7.01 18.80
N ILE A 5 26.69 6.87 20.10
CA ILE A 5 26.97 7.89 21.11
C ILE A 5 27.80 7.21 22.20
N GLY A 6 29.02 7.71 22.44
CA GLY A 6 29.94 7.18 23.45
C GLY A 6 30.89 6.10 22.94
N SER A 7 31.47 5.34 23.87
CA SER A 7 32.34 4.17 23.62
C SER A 7 31.70 2.94 24.25
N VAL A 8 31.30 1.97 23.42
CA VAL A 8 30.73 0.71 23.89
C VAL A 8 31.78 -0.08 24.69
N GLU A 9 33.03 -0.09 24.22
CA GLU A 9 34.13 -0.81 24.85
C GLU A 9 34.43 -0.30 26.26
N GLU A 10 34.45 1.02 26.47
CA GLU A 10 34.62 1.62 27.80
C GLU A 10 33.46 1.23 28.73
N GLY A 11 32.23 1.27 28.21
CA GLY A 11 31.04 0.88 28.98
C GLY A 11 31.04 -0.58 29.42
N PHE A 12 31.56 -1.50 28.59
CA PHE A 12 31.73 -2.90 28.98
C PHE A 12 32.88 -3.11 29.96
N ALA A 13 33.98 -2.34 29.86
CA ALA A 13 35.12 -2.46 30.76
C ALA A 13 34.79 -2.02 32.20
N ASP A 14 33.94 -0.99 32.34
CA ASP A 14 33.53 -0.42 33.63
C ASP A 14 32.35 -1.14 34.29
N ALA A 15 31.70 -2.10 33.60
CA ALA A 15 30.49 -2.75 34.10
C ALA A 15 30.77 -3.75 35.24
N ASP A 16 30.04 -3.63 36.36
CA ASP A 16 30.10 -4.59 37.47
C ASP A 16 29.58 -5.99 37.08
N LEU A 17 28.68 -6.06 36.10
CA LEU A 17 28.09 -7.29 35.60
C LEU A 17 27.66 -7.17 34.13
N VAL A 18 27.90 -8.22 33.36
CA VAL A 18 27.44 -8.38 31.98
C VAL A 18 26.42 -9.51 31.91
N HIS A 19 25.30 -9.26 31.23
CA HIS A 19 24.28 -10.27 30.98
C HIS A 19 24.06 -10.43 29.47
N GLU A 20 24.16 -11.67 29.00
CA GLU A 20 23.97 -12.04 27.61
C GLU A 20 22.90 -13.13 27.52
N ASP A 21 21.91 -12.91 26.67
CA ASP A 21 20.86 -13.90 26.39
C ASP A 21 20.22 -13.62 25.01
N THR A 22 19.49 -14.60 24.49
CA THR A 22 18.73 -14.50 23.25
C THR A 22 17.23 -14.46 23.53
N PHE A 23 16.64 -13.29 23.33
CA PHE A 23 15.20 -13.08 23.49
C PHE A 23 14.45 -13.29 22.17
N ARG A 24 13.20 -13.75 22.27
CA ARG A 24 12.26 -13.84 21.15
C ARG A 24 10.98 -13.11 21.48
N THR A 25 10.43 -12.41 20.50
CA THR A 25 9.13 -11.77 20.60
C THR A 25 8.20 -12.31 19.51
N GLN A 26 6.91 -12.32 19.80
CA GLN A 26 5.88 -12.71 18.84
C GLN A 26 5.70 -11.65 17.74
N ARG A 27 5.29 -12.09 16.55
CA ARG A 27 4.69 -11.18 15.57
C ARG A 27 3.31 -10.78 16.05
N VAL A 28 3.02 -9.48 16.02
CA VAL A 28 1.71 -8.92 16.37
C VAL A 28 1.13 -8.21 15.16
N GLN A 29 -0.18 -8.32 14.99
CA GLN A 29 -0.94 -7.57 13.99
C GLN A 29 -1.95 -6.68 14.74
N HIS A 30 -2.21 -5.49 14.20
CA HIS A 30 -3.17 -4.55 14.81
C HIS A 30 -4.59 -5.13 14.79
N ALA A 31 -5.24 -5.21 15.95
CA ALA A 31 -6.65 -5.55 16.05
C ALA A 31 -7.54 -4.33 15.72
N SER A 32 -7.40 -3.79 14.50
CA SER A 32 -8.18 -2.64 14.05
C SER A 32 -9.67 -2.96 14.11
N LEU A 33 -10.46 -2.09 14.76
CA LEU A 33 -11.91 -2.24 14.85
C LEU A 33 -12.58 -2.15 13.47
N GLU A 34 -12.05 -1.29 12.60
CA GLU A 34 -12.34 -1.33 11.17
C GLU A 34 -11.33 -2.25 10.48
N THR A 35 -11.81 -3.37 9.96
CA THR A 35 -10.98 -4.30 9.18
C THR A 35 -10.57 -3.68 7.85
N HIS A 36 -9.48 -4.16 7.27
CA HIS A 36 -9.06 -3.75 5.92
C HIS A 36 -10.18 -3.97 4.90
N GLY A 37 -10.62 -2.89 4.26
CA GLY A 37 -11.71 -2.91 3.30
C GLY A 37 -11.53 -1.87 2.19
N ALA A 38 -12.22 -2.11 1.07
CA ALA A 38 -12.33 -1.14 -0.01
C ALA A 38 -13.67 -1.31 -0.75
N LEU A 39 -14.20 -0.19 -1.23
CA LEU A 39 -15.29 -0.10 -2.18
C LEU A 39 -14.78 0.59 -3.44
N ALA A 40 -15.08 0.02 -4.59
CA ALA A 40 -14.68 0.56 -5.88
C ALA A 40 -15.86 0.56 -6.85
N TRP A 41 -15.98 1.64 -7.63
CA TRP A 41 -16.98 1.77 -8.67
C TRP A 41 -16.46 2.67 -9.80
N PHE A 42 -17.06 2.53 -10.97
CA PHE A 42 -16.77 3.37 -12.13
C PHE A 42 -17.68 4.61 -12.11
N GLU A 43 -17.12 5.74 -12.51
CA GLU A 43 -17.86 6.98 -12.77
C GLU A 43 -17.43 7.56 -14.12
N GLU A 44 -18.35 8.21 -14.83
CA GLU A 44 -18.04 8.96 -16.03
C GLU A 44 -17.25 10.23 -15.69
N ASN A 45 -16.23 10.51 -16.48
CA ASN A 45 -15.52 11.78 -16.49
C ASN A 45 -16.23 12.75 -17.44
N GLY A 46 -16.12 14.06 -17.16
CA GLY A 46 -16.79 15.10 -17.96
C GLY A 46 -16.34 15.20 -19.43
N ASP A 47 -15.30 14.47 -19.81
CA ASP A 47 -14.76 14.38 -21.17
C ASP A 47 -15.17 13.08 -21.90
N GLY A 48 -16.06 12.27 -21.33
CA GLY A 48 -16.53 11.01 -21.90
C GLY A 48 -15.63 9.81 -21.63
N GLY A 49 -14.59 9.96 -20.79
CA GLY A 49 -13.81 8.84 -20.26
C GLY A 49 -14.44 8.22 -19.00
N GLU A 50 -13.87 7.13 -18.50
CA GLU A 50 -14.24 6.52 -17.21
C GLU A 50 -13.12 6.70 -16.18
N ARG A 51 -13.47 6.86 -14.91
CA ARG A 51 -12.55 6.74 -13.76
C ARG A 51 -13.04 5.69 -12.79
N ILE A 52 -12.11 5.05 -12.09
CA ILE A 52 -12.44 4.21 -10.92
C ILE A 52 -12.28 5.05 -9.67
N VAL A 53 -13.37 5.20 -8.92
CA VAL A 53 -13.32 5.77 -7.57
C VAL A 53 -13.14 4.63 -6.59
N VAL A 54 -12.14 4.76 -5.72
CA VAL A 54 -11.84 3.78 -4.66
C VAL A 54 -11.90 4.47 -3.31
N ARG A 55 -12.77 3.99 -2.43
CA ARG A 55 -12.74 4.29 -1.00
C ARG A 55 -12.11 3.11 -0.28
N SER A 56 -11.08 3.34 0.52
CA SER A 56 -10.36 2.26 1.21
C SER A 56 -9.83 2.71 2.57
N SER A 57 -9.80 1.77 3.52
CA SER A 57 -9.19 1.92 4.84
C SER A 57 -7.64 1.82 4.74
N THR A 58 -7.01 2.74 4.00
CA THR A 58 -5.55 2.74 3.75
C THR A 58 -4.87 3.97 4.34
N GLN A 59 -3.71 3.77 4.97
CA GLN A 59 -2.85 4.87 5.44
C GLN A 59 -1.87 5.35 4.37
N VAL A 60 -1.82 4.69 3.21
CA VAL A 60 -0.86 4.95 2.14
C VAL A 60 -1.55 5.23 0.80
N PRO A 61 -2.49 6.19 0.74
CA PRO A 61 -3.38 6.38 -0.42
C PRO A 61 -2.64 6.54 -1.75
N PHE A 62 -1.49 7.22 -1.77
CA PHE A 62 -0.70 7.40 -3.00
C PHE A 62 -0.01 6.12 -3.48
N LEU A 63 0.49 5.29 -2.55
CA LEU A 63 1.08 3.99 -2.90
C LEU A 63 0.00 2.99 -3.32
N THR A 64 -1.15 3.01 -2.63
CA THR A 64 -2.32 2.23 -3.01
C THR A 64 -2.77 2.61 -4.43
N ARG A 65 -2.90 3.90 -4.75
CA ARG A 65 -3.25 4.38 -6.10
C ARG A 65 -2.25 3.90 -7.16
N ARG A 66 -0.94 3.99 -6.89
CA ARG A 66 0.09 3.49 -7.82
C ARG A 66 -0.05 1.98 -8.06
N ALA A 67 -0.22 1.20 -6.99
CA ALA A 67 -0.38 -0.25 -7.11
C ALA A 67 -1.66 -0.64 -7.87
N LEU A 68 -2.78 0.07 -7.63
CA LEU A 68 -4.03 -0.15 -8.35
C LEU A 68 -3.88 0.13 -9.84
N ARG A 69 -3.25 1.25 -10.21
CA ARG A 69 -2.98 1.60 -11.60
C ARG A 69 -2.14 0.54 -12.30
N ASP A 70 -1.07 0.07 -11.65
CA ASP A 70 -0.10 -0.80 -12.33
C ASP A 70 -0.59 -2.26 -12.43
N ARG A 71 -1.39 -2.73 -11.46
CA ARG A 71 -1.80 -4.14 -11.39
C ARG A 71 -3.27 -4.37 -11.69
N VAL A 72 -4.15 -3.57 -11.08
CA VAL A 72 -5.60 -3.79 -11.19
C VAL A 72 -6.12 -3.28 -12.53
N TRP A 73 -5.64 -2.12 -13.00
CA TRP A 73 -6.05 -1.61 -14.30
C TRP A 73 -5.66 -2.53 -15.46
N LEU A 74 -4.43 -3.05 -15.46
CA LEU A 74 -3.97 -3.98 -16.50
C LEU A 74 -4.80 -5.27 -16.50
N ALA A 75 -5.05 -5.85 -15.33
CA ALA A 75 -5.88 -7.05 -15.20
C ALA A 75 -7.34 -6.81 -15.64
N LEU A 76 -7.88 -5.61 -15.41
CA LEU A 76 -9.23 -5.24 -15.87
C LEU A 76 -9.29 -5.16 -17.40
N GLU A 77 -8.28 -4.57 -18.04
CA GLU A 77 -8.21 -4.51 -19.51
C GLU A 77 -8.06 -5.90 -20.14
N GLU A 78 -7.24 -6.78 -19.56
CA GLU A 78 -7.11 -8.17 -19.99
C GLU A 78 -8.44 -8.94 -19.84
N HIS A 79 -9.12 -8.80 -18.69
CA HIS A 79 -10.40 -9.43 -18.44
C HIS A 79 -11.49 -8.97 -19.43
N ARG A 80 -11.53 -7.67 -19.73
CA ARG A 80 -12.44 -7.09 -20.73
C ARG A 80 -12.15 -7.61 -22.14
N ALA A 81 -10.88 -7.68 -22.52
CA ALA A 81 -10.48 -8.25 -23.82
C ALA A 81 -10.89 -9.73 -23.96
N ALA A 82 -10.93 -10.47 -22.85
CA ALA A 82 -11.41 -11.85 -22.79
C ALA A 82 -12.96 -11.97 -22.76
N GLY A 83 -13.70 -10.87 -22.91
CA GLY A 83 -15.17 -10.87 -22.92
C GLY A 83 -15.80 -10.85 -21.52
N GLY A 84 -15.02 -10.66 -20.46
CA GLY A 84 -15.53 -10.43 -19.12
C GLY A 84 -16.18 -9.06 -19.01
N VAL A 85 -17.46 -9.00 -18.61
CA VAL A 85 -18.21 -7.74 -18.46
C VAL A 85 -18.60 -7.51 -17.00
N PRO A 86 -17.73 -6.93 -16.16
CA PRO A 86 -18.17 -6.10 -15.05
C PRO A 86 -18.52 -4.71 -15.60
N GLY A 87 -19.71 -4.17 -15.29
CA GLY A 87 -20.24 -2.80 -15.57
C GLY A 87 -19.49 -1.88 -16.58
N ARG A 88 -20.21 -1.37 -17.60
CA ARG A 88 -19.75 -0.81 -18.91
C ARG A 88 -19.40 0.73 -18.90
N PRO A 89 -18.67 1.36 -19.89
CA PRO A 89 -17.81 0.91 -21.04
C PRO A 89 -16.45 1.64 -21.38
N THR A 90 -15.58 0.89 -22.10
CA THR A 90 -14.81 1.23 -23.34
C THR A 90 -14.15 2.61 -23.49
N GLY A 91 -13.01 2.87 -22.83
CA GLY A 91 -12.23 4.10 -23.02
C GLY A 91 -10.76 4.00 -22.63
N ARG A 92 -9.92 4.77 -23.32
CA ARG A 92 -8.44 4.79 -23.29
C ARG A 92 -7.85 4.99 -21.88
N HIS A 93 -6.73 4.31 -21.62
CA HIS A 93 -5.89 4.44 -20.41
C HIS A 93 -5.69 5.91 -19.99
N PRO A 94 -6.06 6.33 -18.77
CA PRO A 94 -5.86 7.70 -18.32
C PRO A 94 -4.37 8.05 -18.31
N SER A 95 -4.03 9.20 -18.88
CA SER A 95 -2.66 9.72 -18.97
C SER A 95 -1.97 9.77 -17.60
N ARG A 96 -0.64 9.76 -17.62
CA ARG A 96 0.25 9.82 -16.43
C ARG A 96 0.07 11.09 -15.57
N GLU A 97 -0.77 12.02 -15.99
CA GLU A 97 -1.00 13.31 -15.34
C GLU A 97 -2.49 13.49 -15.04
N GLY A 98 -2.77 13.92 -13.81
CA GLY A 98 -4.08 14.45 -13.41
C GLY A 98 -5.16 13.41 -13.13
N SER A 99 -5.14 12.79 -11.95
CA SER A 99 -6.40 12.47 -11.26
C SER A 99 -6.22 12.68 -9.77
N VAL A 100 -6.96 13.67 -9.25
CA VAL A 100 -7.28 13.84 -7.84
C VAL A 100 -8.59 13.11 -7.60
#